data_AF-A0A9X3BBP9-F1
#
_entry.id   AF-A0A9X3BBP9-F1
#
_cell.length_a   1.000
_cell.length_b   1.000
_cell.length_c   1.000
_cell.angle_alpha   90.00
_cell.angle_beta   90.00
_cell.angle_gamma   90.00
#
_symmetry.space_group_name_H-M   'P 1'
#
loop_
_entity.id
_entity.type
_entity.pdbx_description
1 polymer ?
#
loop_
_entity_poly.entity_id
_entity_poly.type
_entity_poly.pdbx_seq_one_letter_code
_entity_poly.pdbx_strand_id
1 'polypeptide(L)'
;MKMDLAMYQALISINVPEPKAEAVIKALESDLITLLATKSDLATLRSDVKADLAALRGDAKTDMAALRSDLKSDLSQLELKLSVRMGFMMSTIAGLMFAGIKYLL
;
A
#
# COMPACT_ATOMS: atom_id res chain seq x y z
N MET A 1 -10.56 12.98 34.98
CA MET A 1 -10.49 12.96 36.46
C MET A 1 -9.70 14.11 37.09
N LYS A 2 -8.40 14.33 36.81
CA LYS A 2 -7.66 15.48 37.40
C LYS A 2 -8.20 16.85 36.97
N MET A 3 -8.63 16.98 35.71
CA MET A 3 -9.25 18.20 35.19
C MET A 3 -10.61 18.44 35.83
N ASP A 4 -11.46 17.42 35.93
CA ASP A 4 -12.79 17.52 36.53
C ASP A 4 -12.71 17.95 38.01
N LEU A 5 -11.73 17.43 38.75
CA LEU A 5 -11.49 17.80 40.14
C LEU A 5 -11.01 19.27 40.27
N ALA A 6 -10.15 19.73 39.36
CA ALA A 6 -9.64 21.11 39.37
C ALA A 6 -10.74 22.11 38.96
N MET A 7 -11.58 21.76 37.97
CA MET A 7 -12.73 22.55 37.54
C MET A 7 -13.79 22.60 38.64
N TYR A 8 -14.09 21.47 39.27
CA TYR A 8 -14.98 21.40 40.43
C TYR A 8 -14.50 22.31 41.55
N GLN A 9 -13.22 22.18 41.95
CA GLN A 9 -12.64 23.02 43.00
C GLN A 9 -12.67 24.50 42.65
N ALA A 10 -12.43 24.86 41.39
CA ALA A 10 -12.51 26.24 40.91
C ALA A 10 -13.94 26.80 40.97
N LEU A 11 -14.95 26.03 40.57
CA LEU A 11 -16.36 26.43 40.62
C LEU A 11 -16.85 26.63 42.05
N ILE A 12 -16.46 25.75 42.97
CA ILE A 12 -16.77 25.89 44.39
C ILE A 12 -16.05 27.11 44.99
N SER A 13 -14.81 27.39 44.58
CA SER A 13 -14.04 28.55 45.08
C SER A 13 -14.65 29.92 44.75
N ILE A 14 -15.52 29.98 43.73
CA ILE A 14 -16.25 31.19 43.35
C ILE A 14 -17.73 31.14 43.80
N ASN A 15 -18.06 30.30 44.80
CA ASN A 15 -19.40 30.13 45.37
C ASN A 15 -20.48 29.58 44.40
N VAL A 16 -20.11 28.80 43.37
CA VAL A 16 -21.13 28.04 42.62
C VAL A 16 -21.67 26.90 43.50
N PRO A 17 -23.00 26.73 43.63
CA PRO A 17 -23.58 25.59 44.35
C PRO A 17 -23.19 24.25 43.72
N GLU A 18 -22.90 23.23 44.55
CA GLU A 18 -22.48 21.89 44.10
C GLU A 18 -23.34 21.30 42.96
N PRO A 19 -24.69 21.34 43.01
CA PRO A 19 -25.52 20.77 41.95
C PRO A 19 -25.33 21.45 40.59
N LYS A 20 -24.99 22.74 40.59
CA LYS A 20 -24.74 23.50 39.36
C LYS A 20 -23.32 23.26 38.83
N ALA A 21 -22.34 23.11 39.73
CA ALA A 21 -20.98 22.79 39.35
C ALA A 21 -20.89 21.41 38.66
N GLU A 22 -21.57 20.40 39.22
CA GLU A 22 -21.67 19.07 38.62
C GLU A 22 -22.34 19.10 37.24
N ALA A 23 -23.43 19.86 37.08
CA ALA A 23 -24.13 19.99 35.82
C ALA A 23 -23.22 20.57 34.71
N VAL A 24 -22.40 21.57 35.03
CA VAL A 24 -21.45 22.17 34.08
C VAL A 24 -20.35 21.17 33.69
N ILE A 25 -19.78 20.47 34.67
CA ILE A 25 -18.73 19.47 34.41
C ILE A 25 -19.29 18.35 33.53
N LYS A 26 -20.48 17.85 33.83
CA LYS A 26 -21.11 16.77 33.08
C LYS A 26 -21.47 17.17 31.65
N ALA A 27 -21.96 18.40 31.45
CA ALA A 27 -22.21 18.94 30.12
C ALA A 27 -20.91 19.09 29.33
N LEU A 28 -19.85 19.64 29.94
CA LEU A 28 -18.55 19.80 29.31
C LEU A 28 -17.89 18.47 28.97
N GLU A 29 -17.95 17.47 29.87
CA GLU A 29 -17.41 16.14 29.63
C GLU A 29 -18.15 15.45 28.47
N SER A 30 -19.49 15.57 28.44
CA SER A 30 -20.29 15.09 27.32
C SER A 30 -19.85 15.72 26.00
N ASP A 31 -19.74 17.06 25.97
CA ASP A 31 -19.30 17.79 24.77
C ASP A 31 -17.90 17.38 24.32
N LEU A 32 -16.96 17.23 25.25
CA LEU A 32 -15.59 16.78 24.96
C LEU A 32 -15.57 15.38 24.34
N ILE A 33 -16.39 14.46 24.82
CA ILE A 33 -16.47 13.10 24.27
C ILE A 33 -17.14 13.10 22.89
N THR A 34 -18.15 13.96 22.67
CA THR A 34 -18.87 14.01 21.39
C THR A 34 -18.18 14.81 20.29
N LEU A 35 -17.45 15.86 20.63
CA LEU A 35 -16.91 16.80 19.64
C LEU A 35 -15.43 16.58 19.35
N LEU A 36 -14.66 16.00 20.28
CA LEU A 36 -13.24 15.78 20.08
C LEU A 36 -12.96 14.32 19.72
N ALA A 37 -12.01 14.13 18.81
CA ALA A 37 -11.41 12.82 18.58
C ALA A 37 -10.71 12.35 19.85
N THR A 38 -11.07 11.15 20.30
CA THR A 38 -10.50 10.53 21.49
C THR A 38 -9.18 9.84 21.17
N LYS A 39 -8.43 9.47 22.22
CA LYS A 39 -7.24 8.63 22.06
C LYS A 39 -7.57 7.27 21.45
N SER A 40 -8.79 6.77 21.64
CA SER A 40 -9.25 5.53 21.02
C SER A 40 -9.34 5.70 19.51
N ASP A 41 -9.94 6.80 19.04
CA ASP A 41 -10.09 7.10 17.61
C ASP A 41 -8.74 7.28 16.92
N LEU A 42 -7.76 7.87 17.62
CA LEU A 42 -6.40 7.96 17.11
C LEU A 42 -5.69 6.60 17.07
N ALA A 43 -5.98 5.71 18.02
CA ALA A 43 -5.42 4.36 18.04
C ALA A 43 -5.99 3.49 16.93
N THR A 44 -7.29 3.58 16.65
CA THR A 44 -7.93 2.90 15.53
C THR A 44 -7.39 3.42 14.21
N LEU A 45 -7.37 4.75 14.00
CA LEU A 45 -6.80 5.35 12.79
C LEU A 45 -5.34 4.94 12.56
N ARG A 46 -4.52 4.89 13.62
CA ARG A 46 -3.14 4.43 13.52
C ARG A 46 -3.05 2.95 13.11
N SER A 47 -3.95 2.12 13.63
CA SER A 47 -4.04 0.71 13.27
C SER A 47 -4.43 0.54 11.80
N ASP A 48 -5.44 1.29 11.36
CA ASP A 48 -5.97 1.24 9.99
C ASP A 48 -4.90 1.68 8.99
N VAL A 49 -4.25 2.83 9.22
CA VAL A 49 -3.15 3.31 8.37
C VAL A 49 -2.00 2.30 8.31
N LYS A 50 -1.70 1.62 9.41
CA LYS A 50 -0.65 0.59 9.42
C LYS A 50 -1.07 -0.65 8.60
N ALA A 51 -2.33 -1.04 8.67
CA ALA A 51 -2.88 -2.15 7.89
C ALA A 51 -2.86 -1.81 6.39
N ASP A 52 -3.33 -0.62 6.01
CA ASP A 52 -3.34 -0.15 4.63
C ASP A 52 -1.92 -0.07 4.05
N LEU A 53 -0.95 0.44 4.81
CA LEU A 53 0.44 0.49 4.38
C LEU A 53 1.04 -0.92 4.20
N ALA A 54 0.66 -1.88 5.04
CA ALA A 54 1.10 -3.26 4.91
C ALA A 54 0.49 -3.93 3.67
N ALA A 55 -0.80 -3.69 3.40
CA ALA A 55 -1.49 -4.16 2.20
C ALA A 55 -0.83 -3.60 0.94
N LEU A 56 -0.66 -2.27 0.86
CA LEU A 56 -0.04 -1.61 -0.30
C LEU A 56 1.38 -2.12 -0.57
N ARG A 57 2.16 -2.39 0.48
CA ARG A 57 3.50 -2.99 0.35
C ARG A 57 3.45 -4.43 -0.17
N GLY A 58 2.42 -5.19 0.22
CA GLY A 58 2.16 -6.54 -0.29
C GLY A 58 1.82 -6.54 -1.78
N ASP A 59 0.91 -5.66 -2.18
CA ASP A 59 0.48 -5.50 -3.57
C ASP A 59 1.66 -5.10 -4.46
N ALA A 60 2.41 -4.07 -4.06
CA ALA A 60 3.58 -3.61 -4.81
C ALA A 60 4.65 -4.70 -4.98
N LYS A 61 4.82 -5.59 -3.99
CA LYS A 61 5.74 -6.73 -4.09
C LYS A 61 5.25 -7.78 -5.09
N THR A 62 3.95 -8.04 -5.09
CA THR A 62 3.29 -8.98 -6.01
C THR A 62 3.40 -8.47 -7.45
N ASP A 63 3.07 -7.20 -7.68
CA ASP A 63 3.17 -6.57 -9.00
C ASP A 63 4.61 -6.57 -9.53
N MET A 64 5.59 -6.25 -8.67
CA MET A 64 7.01 -6.34 -9.01
C MET A 64 7.47 -7.77 -9.35
N ALA A 65 6.85 -8.80 -8.76
CA ALA A 65 7.17 -10.19 -9.07
C ALA A 65 6.53 -10.61 -10.40
N ALA A 66 5.28 -10.21 -10.64
CA ALA A 66 4.57 -10.43 -11.90
C ALA A 66 5.33 -9.78 -13.07
N LEU A 67 5.66 -8.48 -12.96
CA LEU A 67 6.42 -7.75 -13.98
C LEU A 67 7.78 -8.40 -14.29
N ARG A 68 8.49 -8.91 -13.28
CA ARG A 68 9.75 -9.64 -13.50
C ARG A 68 9.53 -10.96 -14.24
N SER A 69 8.46 -11.67 -13.94
CA SER A 69 8.10 -12.91 -14.63
C SER A 69 7.76 -12.65 -16.10
N ASP A 70 6.95 -11.62 -16.35
CA ASP A 70 6.54 -11.24 -17.70
C ASP A 70 7.75 -10.84 -18.55
N LEU A 71 8.62 -9.96 -18.02
CA LEU A 71 9.85 -9.58 -18.72
C LEU A 71 10.77 -10.77 -19.02
N LYS A 72 10.86 -11.74 -18.10
CA LYS A 72 11.65 -12.96 -18.34
C LYS A 72 11.02 -13.81 -19.43
N SER A 73 9.69 -13.93 -19.46
CA SER A 73 8.97 -14.65 -20.51
C SER A 73 9.20 -13.98 -21.86
N ASP A 74 9.02 -12.67 -21.95
CA ASP A 74 9.19 -11.89 -23.17
C ASP A 74 10.61 -12.00 -23.72
N LEU A 75 11.63 -11.93 -22.87
CA LEU A 75 13.02 -12.14 -23.27
C LEU A 75 13.24 -13.55 -23.83
N SER A 76 12.71 -14.59 -23.17
CA SER A 76 12.84 -15.97 -23.65
C SER A 76 12.14 -16.18 -25.01
N GLN A 77 10.98 -15.55 -25.20
CA GLN A 77 10.27 -15.61 -26.48
C GLN A 77 11.04 -14.88 -27.58
N LEU A 78 11.66 -13.75 -27.26
CA LEU A 78 12.49 -13.00 -28.19
C LEU A 78 13.73 -13.80 -28.59
N GLU A 79 14.43 -14.42 -27.63
CA GLU A 79 15.57 -15.30 -27.88
C GLU A 79 15.19 -16.47 -28.79
N LEU A 80 14.09 -17.16 -28.51
CA LEU A 80 13.57 -18.24 -29.37
C LEU A 80 13.27 -17.74 -30.77
N LYS A 81 12.58 -16.60 -30.90
CA LYS A 81 12.23 -16.01 -32.20
C LYS A 81 13.48 -15.67 -33.01
N LEU A 82 14.52 -15.15 -32.36
CA LEU A 82 15.80 -14.87 -33.00
C LEU A 82 16.53 -16.16 -33.41
N SER A 83 16.63 -17.15 -32.53
CA SER A 83 17.25 -18.44 -32.85
C SER A 83 16.56 -19.14 -34.03
N VAL A 84 15.22 -19.18 -34.05
CA VAL A 84 14.45 -19.77 -35.17
C VAL A 84 14.71 -19.00 -36.47
N ARG A 85 14.68 -17.66 -36.42
CA ARG A 85 14.93 -16.84 -37.60
C ARG A 85 16.34 -17.03 -38.15
N MET A 86 17.35 -17.11 -37.28
CA MET A 86 18.73 -17.39 -37.69
C MET A 86 18.89 -18.80 -38.25
N GLY A 87 18.24 -19.80 -37.65
CA GLY A 87 18.21 -21.17 -38.18
C GLY A 87 17.62 -21.24 -39.59
N PHE A 88 16.52 -20.52 -39.83
CA PHE A 88 15.93 -20.41 -41.16
C PHE A 88 16.88 -19.75 -42.16
N MET A 89 17.48 -18.61 -41.80
CA MET A 89 18.46 -17.92 -42.66
C MET A 89 19.65 -18.82 -43.02
N MET A 90 20.24 -19.50 -42.04
CA MET A 90 21.35 -20.42 -42.28
C MET A 90 20.95 -21.60 -43.17
N SER A 91 19.74 -22.15 -42.99
CA SER A 91 19.23 -23.21 -43.86
C SER A 91 19.06 -22.75 -45.31
N THR A 92 18.54 -21.53 -45.53
CA THR A 92 18.41 -20.98 -46.89
C THR A 92 19.76 -20.77 -47.57
N ILE A 93 20.75 -20.22 -46.84
CA ILE A 93 22.10 -20.01 -47.38
C ILE A 93 22.80 -21.33 -47.66
N ALA A 94 22.72 -22.29 -46.73
CA ALA A 94 23.29 -23.62 -46.91
C ALA A 94 22.67 -24.33 -48.13
N GLY A 95 21.35 -24.28 -48.29
CA GLY A 95 20.66 -24.87 -49.44
C GLY A 95 21.11 -24.27 -50.78
N LEU A 96 21.27 -22.96 -50.86
CA LEU A 96 21.81 -22.28 -52.04
C LEU A 96 23.25 -22.69 -52.33
N MET A 97 24.10 -22.80 -51.30
CA MET A 97 25.48 -23.27 -51.46
C MET A 97 25.55 -24.70 -52.01
N PHE A 98 24.76 -25.62 -51.45
CA PHE A 98 24.70 -27.00 -51.94
C PHE A 98 24.22 -27.10 -53.40
N ALA A 99 23.17 -26.35 -53.76
CA ALA A 99 22.67 -26.32 -55.13
C ALA A 99 23.70 -25.75 -56.11
N GLY A 100 24.39 -24.67 -55.71
CA GLY A 100 25.46 -24.06 -56.52
C GLY A 100 26.63 -25.01 -56.78
N ILE A 101 27.11 -25.73 -55.76
CA ILE A 101 28.19 -26.72 -55.91
C ILE A 101 27.78 -27.82 -56.90
N LYS A 102 26.54 -28.33 -56.80
CA LYS A 102 26.03 -29.36 -57.72
C LYS A 102 25.93 -28.88 -59.18
N TYR A 103 25.70 -27.59 -59.42
CA TYR A 103 25.60 -27.05 -60.78
C TYR A 103 26.97 -26.78 -61.41
N LEU A 104 28.03 -26.67 -60.59
CA LEU A 104 29.41 -26.41 -61.01
C LEU A 104 30.24 -27.68 -61.25
N LEU A 105 29.74 -28.84 -60.81
CA LEU A 105 30.35 -30.18 -60.92
C LEU A 105 29.62 -31.01 -61.98
#